data_AF-A0A8J3FV14-F1
#
_entry.id   AF-A0A8J3FV14-F1
#
_cell.length_a   1.000
_cell.length_b   1.000
_cell.length_c   1.000
_cell.angle_alpha   90.00
_cell.angle_beta   90.00
_cell.angle_gamma   90.00
#
_symmetry.space_group_name_H-M   'P 1'
#
loop_
_entity.id
_entity.type
_entity.pdbx_description
1 polymer ?
#
loop_
_entity_poly.entity_id
_entity_poly.type
_entity_poly.pdbx_seq_one_letter_code
_entity_poly.pdbx_strand_id
1 'polypeptide(L)'
;MADSSTLRAQRFRRHQRGDHSLCRPQRCPYARRDSTAPPTPPAPPRPEPVRDELGARGRRLWDEVTAAGELPPLQATLLREACRIADRLDRLHAQLDGRDWLQLENAGEDGGPVTVVVDRALAEARQQAAVLKQLVAELRAATTRSTRSSPAVQGEVGGLADLTARIAARRASPAG
;
A
#
# COMPACT_ATOMS: atom_id res chain seq x y z
N MET A 1 12.56 5.42 -39.56
CA MET A 1 13.18 6.36 -40.50
C MET A 1 14.24 5.63 -41.32
N ALA A 2 14.13 5.62 -42.64
CA ALA A 2 15.10 4.96 -43.52
C ALA A 2 16.43 5.72 -43.48
N ASP A 3 17.55 5.02 -43.24
CA ASP A 3 18.88 5.64 -43.32
C ASP A 3 19.11 6.13 -44.75
N SER A 4 19.38 7.42 -44.92
CA SER A 4 19.83 7.97 -46.20
C SER A 4 21.11 7.25 -46.68
N SER A 5 21.26 7.08 -48.00
CA SER A 5 22.43 6.46 -48.62
C SER A 5 23.74 7.14 -48.20
N THR A 6 23.70 8.45 -47.95
CA THR A 6 24.84 9.25 -47.48
C THR A 6 25.28 8.87 -46.07
N LEU A 7 24.32 8.69 -45.15
CA LEU A 7 24.59 8.23 -43.77
C LEU A 7 25.16 6.81 -43.76
N ARG A 8 24.71 5.95 -44.67
CA ARG A 8 25.26 4.59 -44.81
C ARG A 8 26.72 4.61 -45.26
N ALA A 9 27.06 5.42 -46.27
CA ALA A 9 28.43 5.56 -46.74
C ALA A 9 29.36 6.21 -45.70
N GLN A 10 28.84 7.17 -44.92
CA GLN A 10 29.58 7.81 -43.83
C GLN A 10 29.89 6.82 -42.70
N ARG A 11 28.91 6.01 -42.28
CA ARG A 11 29.08 4.94 -41.29
C ARG A 11 30.15 3.94 -41.72
N PHE A 12 30.08 3.48 -42.97
CA PHE A 12 31.05 2.51 -43.51
C PHE A 12 32.48 3.04 -43.49
N ARG A 13 32.69 4.28 -43.95
CA ARG A 13 34.02 4.91 -43.96
C ARG A 13 34.61 5.11 -42.56
N ARG A 14 33.78 5.47 -41.57
CA ARG A 14 34.25 5.61 -40.18
C ARG A 14 34.56 4.27 -39.53
N HIS A 15 33.71 3.28 -39.75
CA HIS A 15 33.93 1.91 -39.27
C HIS A 15 35.25 1.32 -39.79
N GLN A 16 35.57 1.49 -41.08
CA GLN A 16 36.84 1.03 -41.65
C GLN A 16 38.08 1.71 -41.03
N ARG A 17 37.93 2.91 -40.46
CA ARG A 17 39.00 3.64 -39.75
C ARG A 17 39.05 3.32 -38.25
N GLY A 18 38.22 2.39 -37.76
CA GLY A 18 38.14 2.04 -36.34
C GLY A 18 37.29 3.00 -35.49
N ASP A 19 36.63 4.00 -36.08
CA ASP A 19 35.69 4.88 -35.36
C ASP A 19 34.29 4.25 -35.38
N HIS A 20 33.86 3.78 -34.21
CA HIS A 20 32.58 3.09 -34.02
C HIS A 20 31.44 4.01 -33.53
N SER A 21 31.68 5.32 -33.37
CA SER A 21 30.72 6.29 -32.81
C SER A 21 29.37 6.37 -33.56
N LEU A 22 29.37 6.16 -34.87
CA LEU A 22 28.15 6.19 -35.70
C LEU A 22 27.58 4.79 -36.00
N CYS A 23 28.20 3.73 -35.48
CA CYS A 23 27.74 2.37 -35.72
C CYS A 23 26.44 2.08 -34.96
N ARG A 24 25.57 1.26 -35.58
CA ARG A 24 24.38 0.78 -34.88
C ARG A 24 24.80 -0.30 -33.87
N PRO A 25 24.47 -0.18 -32.57
CA PRO A 25 24.86 -1.17 -31.56
C PRO A 25 24.41 -2.58 -31.96
N GLN A 26 23.23 -2.73 -32.56
CA GLN A 26 22.74 -4.04 -32.98
C GLN A 26 23.59 -4.72 -34.07
N ARG A 27 24.42 -4.00 -34.84
CA ARG A 27 25.18 -4.53 -36.00
C ARG A 27 26.70 -4.44 -35.89
N CYS A 28 27.24 -3.75 -34.89
CA CYS A 28 28.68 -3.64 -34.67
C CYS A 28 29.02 -4.12 -33.25
N PRO A 29 29.88 -5.13 -33.09
CA PRO A 29 30.21 -5.69 -31.78
C PRO A 29 30.96 -4.69 -30.88
N TYR A 30 31.71 -3.76 -31.46
CA TYR A 30 32.40 -2.71 -30.70
C TYR A 30 31.43 -1.64 -30.17
N ALA A 31 30.45 -1.21 -30.96
CA ALA A 31 29.42 -0.26 -30.50
C ALA A 31 28.46 -0.85 -29.44
N ARG A 32 28.34 -2.18 -29.35
CA ARG A 32 27.61 -2.84 -28.24
C ARG A 32 28.33 -2.67 -26.91
N ARG A 33 29.66 -2.68 -26.91
CA ARG A 33 30.48 -2.59 -25.69
C ARG A 33 30.45 -1.19 -25.09
N ASP A 34 30.37 -0.16 -25.94
CA ASP A 34 30.25 1.24 -25.52
C ASP A 34 28.82 1.66 -25.12
N SER A 35 27.82 0.78 -25.28
CA SER A 35 26.46 1.04 -24.81
C SER A 35 26.36 0.80 -23.31
N THR A 36 27.01 1.65 -22.51
CA THR A 36 26.83 1.72 -21.05
C THR A 36 25.52 2.43 -20.71
N ALA A 37 24.40 1.93 -21.22
CA ALA A 37 23.12 2.29 -20.62
C ALA A 37 23.11 1.68 -19.21
N PRO A 38 22.94 2.47 -18.13
CA PRO A 38 22.87 1.92 -16.79
C PRO A 38 21.75 0.86 -16.76
N PRO A 39 21.96 -0.29 -16.07
CA PRO A 39 20.91 -1.27 -15.92
C PRO A 39 19.69 -0.55 -15.35
N THR A 40 18.55 -0.71 -16.02
CA THR A 40 17.28 -0.20 -15.49
C THR A 40 17.16 -0.73 -14.06
N PRO A 41 16.99 0.14 -13.04
CA PRO A 41 16.87 -0.33 -11.67
C PRO A 41 15.76 -1.38 -11.62
N PRO A 42 15.97 -2.50 -10.90
CA PRO A 42 14.94 -3.52 -10.80
C PRO A 42 13.65 -2.84 -10.33
N ALA A 43 12.55 -3.15 -11.02
CA ALA A 43 11.25 -2.68 -10.60
C ALA A 43 11.06 -3.00 -9.11
N PRO A 44 10.46 -2.09 -8.32
CA PRO A 44 10.24 -2.36 -6.90
C PRO A 44 9.56 -3.72 -6.73
N PRO A 45 9.91 -4.50 -5.69
CA PRO A 45 9.29 -5.78 -5.45
C PRO A 45 7.77 -5.60 -5.44
N ARG A 46 7.06 -6.48 -6.17
CA ARG A 46 5.60 -6.49 -6.11
C ARG A 46 5.23 -6.72 -4.64
N PRO A 47 4.31 -5.92 -4.05
CA PRO A 47 3.90 -6.15 -2.68
C PRO A 47 3.42 -7.59 -2.54
N GLU A 48 3.93 -8.30 -1.54
CA GLU A 48 3.51 -9.66 -1.20
C GLU A 48 1.98 -9.71 -1.00
N PRO A 49 1.33 -10.84 -1.34
CA PRO A 49 -0.12 -10.90 -1.29
C PRO A 49 -0.61 -10.80 0.16
N VAL A 50 -1.25 -9.67 0.46
CA VAL A 50 -1.89 -9.34 1.75
C VAL A 50 -2.70 -10.50 2.36
N ARG A 51 -3.22 -11.40 1.53
CA ARG A 51 -4.08 -12.54 1.91
C ARG A 51 -3.38 -13.57 2.80
N ASP A 52 -2.06 -13.68 2.75
CA ASP A 52 -1.33 -14.71 3.49
C ASP A 52 -1.25 -14.38 4.99
N GLU A 53 -1.29 -13.09 5.35
CA GLU A 53 -1.24 -12.61 6.74
C GLU A 53 -2.60 -12.52 7.44
N LEU A 54 -3.70 -12.52 6.68
CA LEU A 54 -5.05 -12.32 7.23
C LEU A 54 -5.60 -13.60 7.85
N GLY A 55 -6.49 -13.49 8.83
CA GLY A 55 -7.30 -14.60 9.34
C GLY A 55 -8.51 -14.89 8.46
N ALA A 56 -9.36 -15.84 8.86
CA ALA A 56 -10.50 -16.27 8.04
C ALA A 56 -11.50 -15.13 7.77
N ARG A 57 -11.83 -14.33 8.79
CA ARG A 57 -12.79 -13.24 8.67
C ARG A 57 -12.22 -12.06 7.89
N GLY A 58 -10.96 -11.70 8.13
CA GLY A 58 -10.25 -10.69 7.37
C GLY A 58 -10.12 -11.06 5.90
N ARG A 59 -9.77 -12.32 5.59
CA ARG A 59 -9.76 -12.82 4.20
C ARG A 59 -11.12 -12.69 3.53
N ARG A 60 -12.19 -13.13 4.20
CA ARG A 60 -13.56 -12.99 3.69
C ARG A 60 -13.93 -11.54 3.40
N LEU A 61 -13.63 -10.62 4.32
CA LEU A 61 -13.89 -9.20 4.13
C LEU A 61 -13.10 -8.63 2.95
N TRP A 62 -11.81 -8.98 2.84
CA TRP A 62 -10.96 -8.56 1.73
C TRP A 62 -11.56 -9.00 0.40
N ASP A 63 -11.96 -10.27 0.31
CA ASP A 63 -12.51 -10.86 -0.90
C ASP A 63 -13.84 -10.24 -1.31
N GLU A 64 -14.77 -10.05 -0.36
CA GLU A 64 -16.06 -9.43 -0.61
C GLU A 64 -15.91 -7.99 -1.11
N VAL A 65 -14.96 -7.21 -0.57
CA VAL A 65 -14.76 -5.81 -0.98
C VAL A 65 -13.99 -5.70 -2.29
N THR A 66 -13.01 -6.58 -2.54
CA THR A 66 -12.20 -6.56 -3.76
C THR A 66 -12.80 -7.34 -4.92
N ALA A 67 -13.93 -8.05 -4.71
CA ALA A 67 -14.63 -8.79 -5.77
C ALA A 67 -15.02 -7.92 -6.98
N ALA A 68 -15.27 -6.62 -6.76
CA ALA A 68 -15.64 -5.68 -7.82
C ALA A 68 -14.44 -5.09 -8.58
N GLY A 69 -13.20 -5.36 -8.16
CA GLY A 69 -11.97 -4.87 -8.79
C GLY A 69 -10.96 -4.28 -7.81
N GLU A 70 -9.87 -3.75 -8.37
CA GLU A 70 -8.80 -3.15 -7.59
C GLU A 70 -9.22 -1.84 -6.92
N LEU A 71 -8.83 -1.67 -5.66
CA LEU A 71 -9.05 -0.45 -4.90
C LEU A 71 -7.90 0.54 -5.10
N PRO A 72 -8.17 1.86 -5.06
CA PRO A 72 -7.12 2.87 -4.96
C PRO A 72 -6.18 2.61 -3.78
N PRO A 73 -4.87 2.97 -3.86
CA PRO A 73 -3.86 2.58 -2.87
C PRO A 73 -4.22 2.92 -1.41
N LEU A 74 -4.83 4.08 -1.17
CA LEU A 74 -5.26 4.50 0.16
C LEU A 74 -6.43 3.64 0.68
N GLN A 75 -7.39 3.34 -0.18
CA GLN A 75 -8.53 2.47 0.17
C GLN A 75 -8.08 1.03 0.42
N ALA A 76 -7.11 0.52 -0.37
CA ALA A 76 -6.52 -0.79 -0.16
C ALA A 76 -5.81 -0.88 1.20
N THR A 77 -5.12 0.19 1.62
CA THR A 77 -4.48 0.26 2.95
C THR A 77 -5.52 0.27 4.07
N LEU A 78 -6.57 1.09 3.96
CA LEU A 78 -7.66 1.12 4.93
C LEU A 78 -8.38 -0.23 5.04
N LEU A 79 -8.62 -0.90 3.91
CA LEU A 79 -9.21 -2.23 3.89
C LEU A 79 -8.31 -3.26 4.60
N ARG A 80 -6.99 -3.20 4.38
CA ARG A 80 -6.04 -4.10 5.05
C ARG A 80 -6.13 -3.97 6.58
N GLU A 81 -6.14 -2.75 7.08
CA GLU A 81 -6.27 -2.51 8.52
C GLU A 81 -7.64 -2.93 9.07
N ALA A 82 -8.72 -2.70 8.31
CA ALA A 82 -10.05 -3.20 8.68
C ALA A 82 -10.08 -4.74 8.77
N CYS A 83 -9.41 -5.45 7.85
CA CYS A 83 -9.31 -6.91 7.88
C CYS A 83 -8.55 -7.40 9.11
N ARG A 84 -7.39 -6.80 9.42
CA ARG A 84 -6.59 -7.12 10.61
C ARG A 84 -7.36 -6.91 11.91
N ILE A 85 -8.15 -5.84 12.00
CA ILE A 85 -9.01 -5.59 13.17
C ILE A 85 -10.13 -6.62 13.26
N ALA A 86 -10.75 -6.99 12.15
CA ALA A 86 -11.79 -8.03 12.14
C ALA A 86 -11.26 -9.37 12.66
N ASP A 87 -10.06 -9.78 12.24
CA ASP A 87 -9.41 -11.00 12.76
C ASP A 87 -9.04 -10.88 14.23
N ARG A 88 -8.58 -9.71 14.69
CA ARG A 88 -8.27 -9.47 16.11
C ARG A 88 -9.52 -9.54 16.97
N LEU A 89 -10.66 -9.04 16.49
CA LEU A 89 -11.93 -9.16 17.18
C LEU A 89 -12.38 -10.62 17.34
N ASP A 90 -12.12 -11.48 16.35
CA ASP A 90 -12.44 -12.92 16.47
C ASP A 90 -11.56 -13.59 17.53
N ARG A 91 -10.27 -13.24 17.60
CA ARG A 91 -9.37 -13.74 18.67
C ARG A 91 -9.80 -13.25 20.05
N LEU A 92 -10.12 -11.97 20.20
CA LEU A 92 -10.62 -11.40 21.46
C LEU A 92 -11.95 -12.04 21.87
N HIS A 93 -12.82 -12.33 20.91
CA HIS A 93 -14.07 -13.05 21.17
C HIS A 93 -13.80 -14.49 21.63
N ALA A 94 -12.88 -15.21 20.99
CA ALA A 94 -12.48 -16.54 21.42
C ALA A 94 -11.89 -16.56 22.84
N GLN A 95 -11.08 -15.54 23.19
CA GLN A 95 -10.55 -15.33 24.54
C GLN A 95 -11.68 -15.10 25.56
N LEU A 96 -12.61 -14.20 25.26
CA LEU A 96 -13.74 -13.89 26.14
C LEU A 96 -14.69 -15.08 26.32
N ASP A 97 -14.88 -15.89 25.27
CA ASP A 97 -15.80 -17.03 25.26
C ASP A 97 -15.28 -18.27 25.96
N GLY A 98 -13.98 -18.36 26.16
CA GLY A 98 -13.45 -19.51 26.85
C GLY A 98 -12.41 -20.34 26.11
N ARG A 99 -12.16 -20.01 24.84
CA ARG A 99 -11.67 -20.96 23.85
C ARG A 99 -10.18 -20.84 23.57
N ASP A 100 -9.58 -19.69 23.89
CA ASP A 100 -8.23 -19.34 23.46
C ASP A 100 -7.49 -18.49 24.51
N TRP A 101 -7.40 -18.99 25.75
CA TRP A 101 -6.92 -18.18 26.88
C TRP A 101 -5.41 -18.01 26.89
N LEU A 102 -4.64 -19.10 27.00
CA LEU A 102 -3.17 -19.14 26.93
C LEU A 102 -2.71 -20.62 26.86
N GLN A 103 -1.63 -20.88 26.12
CA GLN A 103 -0.78 -22.04 26.36
C GLN A 103 0.43 -21.57 27.16
N LEU A 104 0.59 -22.11 28.38
CA LEU A 104 1.76 -21.88 29.22
C LEU A 104 2.70 -23.06 29.05
N GLU A 105 3.85 -22.83 28.40
CA GLU A 105 4.96 -23.77 28.46
C GLU A 105 5.74 -23.48 29.77
N ASN A 106 5.75 -24.44 30.69
CA ASN A 106 6.54 -24.34 31.91
C ASN A 106 8.04 -24.27 31.55
N ALA A 107 8.63 -23.08 31.63
CA ALA A 107 10.07 -22.88 31.57
C ALA A 107 10.60 -22.60 32.98
N GLY A 108 10.75 -23.64 33.79
CA GLY A 108 11.36 -23.53 35.12
C GLY A 108 11.38 -24.86 35.86
N GLU A 109 12.58 -25.25 36.30
CA GLU A 109 12.89 -26.52 36.99
C GLU A 109 12.17 -26.67 38.36
N ASP A 110 11.66 -25.57 38.92
CA ASP A 110 11.17 -25.50 40.31
C ASP A 110 9.63 -25.53 40.50
N GLY A 111 8.85 -25.65 39.42
CA GLY A 111 7.40 -25.94 39.52
C GLY A 111 6.53 -24.93 40.28
N GLY A 112 6.98 -23.68 40.46
CA GLY A 112 6.21 -22.64 41.14
C GLY A 112 4.94 -22.20 40.39
N PRO A 113 3.91 -21.68 41.09
CA PRO A 113 2.66 -21.25 40.45
C PRO A 113 2.87 -20.02 39.56
N VAL A 114 2.43 -20.11 38.30
CA VAL A 114 2.40 -18.98 37.35
C VAL A 114 1.01 -18.33 37.41
N THR A 115 0.94 -17.10 37.91
CA THR A 115 -0.30 -16.30 37.89
C THR A 115 -0.36 -15.50 36.60
N VAL A 116 -1.33 -15.81 35.73
CA VAL A 116 -1.61 -15.02 34.54
C VAL A 116 -2.88 -14.20 34.75
N VAL A 117 -2.75 -12.88 34.67
CA VAL A 117 -3.87 -11.94 34.78
C VAL A 117 -4.20 -11.43 33.39
N VAL A 118 -5.32 -11.87 32.83
CA VAL A 118 -5.87 -11.32 31.58
C VAL A 118 -6.95 -10.31 31.95
N ASP A 119 -6.57 -9.05 32.11
CA ASP A 119 -7.52 -7.95 32.35
C ASP A 119 -7.83 -7.22 31.03
N ARG A 120 -9.03 -6.63 30.95
CA ARG A 120 -9.46 -5.66 29.91
C ARG A 120 -9.67 -6.17 28.48
N ALA A 121 -9.69 -7.48 28.23
CA ALA A 121 -10.01 -8.05 26.92
C ALA A 121 -11.34 -7.51 26.34
N LEU A 122 -12.36 -7.33 27.19
CA LEU A 122 -13.65 -6.75 26.77
C LEU A 122 -13.54 -5.26 26.41
N ALA A 123 -12.72 -4.50 27.11
CA ALA A 123 -12.51 -3.08 26.82
C ALA A 123 -11.77 -2.90 25.49
N GLU A 124 -10.73 -3.70 25.26
CA GLU A 124 -9.99 -3.74 23.99
C GLU A 124 -10.92 -4.14 22.83
N ALA A 125 -11.75 -5.18 23.00
CA ALA A 125 -12.71 -5.60 21.98
C ALA A 125 -13.67 -4.47 21.59
N ARG A 126 -14.15 -3.68 22.56
CA ARG A 126 -15.01 -2.52 22.30
C ARG A 126 -14.27 -1.42 21.55
N GLN A 127 -13.02 -1.15 21.90
CA GLN A 127 -12.19 -0.15 21.21
C GLN A 127 -11.92 -0.55 19.76
N GLN A 128 -11.49 -1.80 19.54
CA GLN A 128 -11.28 -2.36 18.20
C GLN A 128 -12.56 -2.33 17.36
N ALA A 129 -13.72 -2.63 17.94
CA ALA A 129 -15.01 -2.54 17.24
C ALA A 129 -15.36 -1.09 16.84
N ALA A 130 -15.05 -0.11 17.67
CA ALA A 130 -15.25 1.30 17.35
C ALA A 130 -14.34 1.77 16.19
N VAL A 131 -13.06 1.36 16.20
CA VAL A 131 -12.12 1.66 15.10
C VAL A 131 -12.56 0.99 13.81
N LEU A 132 -12.96 -0.29 13.85
CA LEU A 132 -13.47 -1.00 12.68
C LEU A 132 -14.67 -0.27 12.06
N LYS A 133 -15.62 0.18 12.89
CA LYS A 133 -16.77 0.95 12.43
C LYS A 133 -16.34 2.23 11.70
N GLN A 134 -15.32 2.94 12.20
CA GLN A 134 -14.81 4.16 11.58
C GLN A 134 -14.15 3.86 10.21
N LEU A 135 -13.27 2.86 10.14
CA LEU A 135 -12.61 2.45 8.88
C LEU A 135 -13.63 2.03 7.81
N VAL A 136 -14.64 1.25 8.19
CA VAL A 136 -15.70 0.82 7.27
C VAL A 136 -16.53 2.01 6.78
N ALA A 137 -16.82 2.98 7.65
CA ALA A 137 -17.53 4.19 7.25
C ALA A 137 -16.70 5.03 6.25
N GLU A 138 -15.40 5.15 6.49
CA GLU A 138 -14.49 5.87 5.58
C GLU A 138 -14.36 5.18 4.21
N LEU A 139 -14.22 3.85 4.19
CA LEU A 139 -14.21 3.05 2.97
C LEU A 139 -15.48 3.26 2.14
N ARG A 140 -16.66 3.18 2.77
CA ARG A 140 -17.95 3.42 2.10
C ARG A 140 -18.04 4.84 1.52
N ALA A 141 -17.59 5.84 2.27
CA ALA A 141 -17.59 7.23 1.83
C ALA A 141 -16.62 7.46 0.65
N ALA A 142 -15.47 6.79 0.65
CA ALA A 142 -14.49 6.85 -0.43
C ALA A 142 -15.02 6.19 -1.72
N THR A 143 -15.65 5.02 -1.62
CA THR A 143 -16.28 4.34 -2.77
C THR A 143 -17.42 5.17 -3.37
N THR A 144 -18.30 5.72 -2.54
CA THR A 144 -19.47 6.50 -3.00
C THR A 144 -19.07 7.79 -3.72
N ARG A 145 -17.98 8.44 -3.29
CA ARG A 145 -17.43 9.63 -3.97
C ARG A 145 -16.85 9.26 -5.33
N SER A 146 -16.15 8.13 -5.42
CA SER A 146 -15.57 7.66 -6.68
C SER A 146 -16.62 7.39 -7.76
N THR A 147 -17.82 6.90 -7.38
CA THR A 147 -18.89 6.59 -8.35
C THR A 147 -19.70 7.81 -8.80
N ARG A 148 -19.67 8.93 -8.06
CA ARG A 148 -20.39 10.17 -8.44
C ARG A 148 -19.56 11.12 -9.31
N SER A 149 -18.26 10.89 -9.45
CA SER A 149 -17.36 11.79 -10.16
C SER A 149 -17.17 11.39 -11.63
N SER A 150 -18.24 11.52 -12.43
CA SER A 150 -18.23 12.00 -13.82
C SER A 150 -19.68 12.22 -14.30
N PRO A 151 -20.06 13.38 -14.89
CA PRO A 151 -19.23 14.37 -15.58
C PRO A 151 -19.18 15.79 -14.94
N ALA A 152 -18.17 16.53 -15.42
CA ALA A 152 -17.81 17.96 -15.39
C ALA A 152 -18.62 19.03 -14.62
N VAL A 153 -17.82 20.00 -14.09
CA VAL A 153 -18.07 21.43 -13.80
C VAL A 153 -17.87 21.81 -12.31
N GLN A 154 -16.73 22.49 -12.11
CA GLN A 154 -16.36 23.51 -11.13
C GLN A 154 -17.22 23.70 -9.86
N GLY A 155 -16.58 23.48 -8.71
CA GLY A 155 -17.02 23.97 -7.40
C GLY A 155 -15.98 23.61 -6.35
N GLU A 156 -15.32 24.63 -5.80
CA GLU A 156 -14.28 24.59 -4.76
C GLU A 156 -14.30 23.36 -3.84
N VAL A 157 -13.26 22.53 -3.96
CA VAL A 157 -12.99 21.47 -3.00
C VAL A 157 -12.09 22.03 -1.91
N GLY A 158 -12.70 22.58 -0.86
CA GLY A 158 -12.02 23.01 0.36
C GLY A 158 -11.45 21.81 1.13
N GLY A 159 -10.31 21.28 0.69
CA GLY A 159 -9.56 20.22 1.37
C GLY A 159 -8.25 20.76 1.93
N LEU A 160 -7.92 20.40 3.18
CA LEU A 160 -6.73 20.75 4.00
C LEU A 160 -6.30 22.23 4.09
N ALA A 161 -6.34 23.00 3.00
CA ALA A 161 -6.12 24.43 2.97
C ALA A 161 -7.16 25.19 3.81
N ASP A 162 -8.45 24.80 3.77
CA ASP A 162 -9.50 25.41 4.61
C ASP A 162 -9.28 25.13 6.11
N LEU A 163 -8.78 23.93 6.46
CA LEU A 163 -8.45 23.60 7.85
C LEU A 163 -7.24 24.41 8.34
N THR A 164 -6.23 24.58 7.49
CA THR A 164 -5.03 25.37 7.83
C THR A 164 -5.40 26.86 7.98
N ALA A 165 -6.27 27.37 7.12
CA ALA A 165 -6.79 28.74 7.17
C ALA A 165 -7.64 28.99 8.43
N ARG A 166 -8.51 28.06 8.83
CA ARG A 166 -9.32 28.17 10.06
C ARG A 166 -8.47 28.13 11.33
N ILE A 167 -7.40 27.34 11.34
CA ILE A 167 -6.45 27.28 12.47
C ILE A 167 -5.68 28.61 12.59
N ALA A 168 -5.26 29.19 11.47
CA ALA A 168 -4.61 30.51 11.46
C ALA A 168 -5.57 31.62 11.93
N ALA A 169 -6.83 31.61 11.48
CA ALA A 169 -7.83 32.59 11.89
C ALA A 169 -8.15 32.53 13.40
N ARG A 170 -8.25 31.33 13.99
CA ARG A 170 -8.44 31.19 15.45
C ARG A 170 -7.27 31.69 16.28
N ARG A 171 -6.04 31.66 15.75
CA ARG A 171 -4.85 32.17 16.43
C ARG A 171 -4.70 33.69 16.33
N ALA A 172 -5.37 34.31 15.35
CA ALA A 172 -5.34 35.75 15.13
C ALA A 172 -6.43 36.53 15.90
N SER A 173 -7.42 35.84 16.49
CA SER A 173 -8.42 36.46 17.36
C SER A 173 -8.03 36.29 18.84
N PRO A 174 -7.48 37.31 19.51
CA PRO A 174 -7.44 37.31 20.97
C PRO A 174 -8.88 37.47 21.48
N ALA A 175 -9.26 36.63 22.45
CA ALA A 175 -10.54 36.74 23.15
C ALA A 175 -10.66 38.15 23.76
N GLY A 176 -11.70 38.88 23.33
CA GLY A 176 -12.26 39.99 24.09
C GLY A 176 -13.34 39.47 25.03
#